data_AF-A0A377M162-F1
#
_entry.id   AF-A0A377M162-F1
#
_cell.length_a   1.000
_cell.length_b   1.000
_cell.length_c   1.000
_cell.angle_alpha   90.00
_cell.angle_beta   90.00
_cell.angle_gamma   90.00
#
_symmetry.space_group_name_H-M   'P 1'
#
loop_
_entity.id
_entity.type
_entity.pdbx_description
1 polymer ?
#
loop_
_entity_poly.entity_id
_entity_poly.type
_entity_poly.pdbx_seq_one_letter_code
_entity_poly.pdbx_strand_id
1 'polypeptide(L)' 'MSFINDNFMISNARGVALYRDVAKELPIIDYHCHLVAKDIFRK' A
#
# COMPACT_ATOMS: atom_id res chain seq x y z
N MET A 1 -5.29 -4.59 22.19
CA MET A 1 -4.42 -4.60 20.99
C MET A 1 -5.28 -4.87 19.78
N SER A 2 -5.16 -4.08 18.72
CA SER A 2 -5.92 -4.31 17.48
C SER A 2 -5.27 -5.43 16.66
N PHE A 3 -6.10 -6.26 16.03
CA PHE A 3 -5.64 -7.33 15.12
C PHE A 3 -4.83 -6.75 13.94
N ILE A 4 -5.32 -5.64 13.35
CA ILE A 4 -4.59 -4.84 12.36
C ILE A 4 -3.98 -3.62 13.09
N ASN A 5 -2.67 -3.43 12.95
CA ASN A 5 -1.89 -2.34 13.55
C ASN A 5 -0.78 -1.87 12.59
N ASP A 6 0.01 -0.87 12.99
CA ASP A 6 1.04 -0.26 12.12
C ASP A 6 2.15 -1.21 11.66
N ASN A 7 2.33 -2.34 12.35
CA ASN A 7 3.32 -3.38 12.03
C ASN A 7 2.65 -4.65 11.48
N PHE A 8 1.40 -4.57 11.05
CA PHE A 8 0.66 -5.72 10.53
C PHE A 8 1.45 -6.44 9.43
N MET A 9 1.55 -7.77 9.54
CA MET A 9 2.32 -8.66 8.64
C MET A 9 3.86 -8.50 8.67
N ILE A 10 4.42 -7.62 9.51
CA ILE A 10 5.88 -7.39 9.57
C ILE A 10 6.41 -7.72 10.98
N SER A 11 7.16 -8.82 11.09
CA SER A 11 7.59 -9.37 12.38
C SER A 11 9.01 -8.98 12.83
N ASN A 12 9.70 -8.08 12.12
CA ASN A 12 11.05 -7.64 12.47
C ASN A 12 11.26 -6.13 12.30
N ALA A 13 12.19 -5.57 13.10
CA ALA A 13 12.44 -4.13 13.14
C ALA A 13 12.94 -3.55 11.82
N ARG A 14 13.74 -4.30 11.05
CA ARG A 14 14.26 -3.85 9.74
C ARG A 14 13.13 -3.72 8.72
N GLY A 15 12.21 -4.68 8.68
CA GLY A 15 11.04 -4.65 7.81
C GLY A 15 10.12 -3.47 8.13
N VAL A 16 9.92 -3.18 9.43
CA VAL A 16 9.10 -2.03 9.86
C VAL A 16 9.72 -0.71 9.37
N ALA A 17 11.04 -0.55 9.52
CA ALA A 17 11.75 0.64 9.03
C ALA A 17 11.66 0.77 7.50
N LEU A 18 11.89 -0.31 6.75
CA LEU A 18 11.78 -0.29 5.28
C LEU A 18 10.36 0.09 4.81
N TYR A 19 9.32 -0.43 5.46
CA TYR A 19 7.96 -0.08 5.11
C TYR A 19 7.63 1.37 5.47
N ARG A 20 7.89 1.77 6.72
CA ARG A 20 7.51 3.09 7.24
C ARG A 20 8.28 4.22 6.58
N ASP A 21 9.58 4.05 6.39
CA ASP A 21 10.48 5.13 5.99
C ASP A 21 10.64 5.21 4.46
N VAL A 22 10.25 4.17 3.72
CA VAL A 22 10.36 4.12 2.26
C VAL A 22 9.03 3.71 1.60
N ALA A 23 8.59 2.47 1.82
CA ALA A 23 7.55 1.87 0.95
C ALA A 23 6.16 2.54 1.08
N LYS A 24 5.79 2.99 2.29
CA LYS A 24 4.45 3.52 2.59
C LYS A 24 4.07 4.76 1.77
N GLU A 25 5.03 5.62 1.48
CA GLU A 25 4.81 6.90 0.80
C GLU A 25 5.04 6.82 -0.72
N LEU A 26 5.44 5.65 -1.25
CA LEU A 26 5.62 5.47 -2.68
C LEU A 26 4.25 5.45 -3.39
N PRO A 27 4.18 6.00 -4.62
CA PRO A 27 2.95 5.95 -5.39
C PRO A 27 2.61 4.50 -5.79
N ILE A 28 1.32 4.23 -5.94
CA ILE A 28 0.84 2.99 -6.55
C ILE A 28 1.06 3.08 -8.07
N ILE A 29 1.81 2.12 -8.63
CA ILE A 29 1.99 1.97 -10.07
C ILE A 29 1.19 0.73 -10.50
N ASP A 30 -0.07 0.94 -10.88
CA ASP A 30 -0.99 -0.13 -11.29
C ASP A 30 -1.03 -0.29 -12.82
N TYR A 31 0.07 -0.79 -13.40
CA TYR A 31 0.28 -0.83 -14.86
C TYR A 31 -0.61 -1.86 -15.59
N HIS A 32 -1.17 -2.82 -14.86
CA HIS A 32 -2.04 -3.85 -15.40
C HIS A 32 -3.21 -4.09 -14.44
N CYS A 33 -4.36 -3.51 -14.76
CA CYS A 33 -5.59 -3.67 -14.02
C CYS A 33 -6.76 -3.97 -14.96
N HIS A 34 -7.90 -4.30 -14.35
CA HIS A 34 -9.16 -4.56 -15.05
C HIS A 34 -10.26 -3.59 -14.59
N LEU A 35 -9.88 -2.38 -14.19
CA LEU A 35 -10.85 -1.34 -13.83
C LEU A 35 -11.70 -0.95 -15.05
N VAL A 36 -12.98 -0.73 -14.82
CA VAL A 36 -13.90 -0.29 -15.87
C VAL A 36 -13.65 1.20 -16.14
N ALA A 37 -13.17 1.54 -17.33
CA ALA A 37 -12.81 2.92 -17.68
C ALA A 37 -13.94 3.93 -17.46
N LYS A 38 -15.21 3.51 -17.68
CA LYS A 38 -16.39 4.34 -17.45
C LYS A 38 -16.56 4.79 -16.00
N ASP A 39 -16.08 4.01 -15.03
CA ASP A 39 -16.26 4.31 -13.61
C ASP A 39 -15.24 5.32 -13.08
N ILE A 40 -14.09 5.47 -13.75
CA ILE A 40 -13.00 6.38 -13.35
C ILE A 40 -12.87 7.61 -14.26
N PHE A 41 -13.50 7.58 -15.43
CA PHE A 41 -13.50 8.71 -16.36
C PHE A 41 -14.45 9.82 -15.89
N ARG A 42 -13.93 11.04 -15.71
CA ARG A 42 -14.71 12.25 -15.45
C ARG A 42 -14.41 13.29 -16.53
N LYS A 43 -15.46 13.85 -17.15
CA LYS A 43 -15.36 14.97 -18.11
C LYS A 43 -15.10 16.29 -17.40
#